data_AF-A0A2T1GNJ1-F1
#
_entry.id   AF-A0A2T1GNJ1-F1
#
_cell.length_a   1.000
_cell.length_b   1.000
_cell.length_c   1.000
_cell.angle_alpha   90.00
_cell.angle_beta   90.00
_cell.angle_gamma   90.00
#
_symmetry.space_group_name_H-M   'P 1'
#
loop_
_entity.id
_entity.type
_entity.pdbx_description
1 polymer ?
#
loop_
_entity_poly.entity_id
_entity_poly.type
_entity_poly.pdbx_seq_one_letter_code
_entity_poly.pdbx_strand_id
1 'polypeptide(L)'
;MQLFIDTNILLSFYALNQEDLAELSKLTDAIDKQHITLLFTDQIIDEFNRNREQRIDGAIKSFRNQTFNPQFPQLCEDYPEIELLRESLKQYERSHAALVARIAIDIKAKTLKADRIVQSLFRLGKRLTPNSTVLDRARFRMGIGNPPGKNNSLGDAINWECLLDEIPAGEDLYFITGDKDYCSALSDDEFSDFLLTEWERKKQTKIHFYKRLSSFCKEQFPEIALASVRDKEFLIRDLVNSHSIAATQAAIAKLSYYSEFTAAQVNTIVAAAISNRQVVWSIEDELVRNFLSSVVATNKQYLDPASLTAIEGLLGES
;
A
#
# COMPACT_ATOMS: atom_id res chain seq x y z
N MET A 1 -14.36 -7.27 19.96
CA MET A 1 -13.12 -7.02 19.19
C MET A 1 -13.14 -5.58 18.70
N GLN A 2 -12.13 -4.80 19.09
CA GLN A 2 -11.91 -3.44 18.60
C GLN A 2 -10.91 -3.50 17.44
N LEU A 3 -11.23 -2.93 16.29
CA LEU A 3 -10.38 -2.94 15.09
C LEU A 3 -10.03 -1.51 14.71
N PHE A 4 -8.75 -1.18 14.68
CA PHE A 4 -8.25 0.08 14.12
C PHE A 4 -7.54 -0.20 12.80
N ILE A 5 -7.89 0.56 11.76
CA ILE A 5 -7.25 0.49 10.45
C ILE A 5 -6.69 1.88 10.13
N ASP A 6 -5.39 1.91 9.92
CA ASP A 6 -4.67 3.13 9.59
C ASP A 6 -4.92 3.61 8.15
N THR A 7 -4.68 4.90 7.90
CA THR A 7 -4.93 5.57 6.62
C THR A 7 -4.18 4.92 5.47
N ASN A 8 -2.93 4.55 5.68
CA ASN A 8 -2.08 3.91 4.66
C ASN A 8 -2.69 2.58 4.16
N ILE A 9 -3.30 1.81 5.05
CA ILE A 9 -4.00 0.57 4.72
C ILE A 9 -5.23 0.87 3.88
N LEU A 10 -6.04 1.87 4.24
CA LEU A 10 -7.20 2.28 3.45
C LEU A 10 -6.81 2.78 2.05
N LEU A 11 -5.73 3.56 1.95
CA LEU A 11 -5.18 4.04 0.67
C LEU A 11 -4.60 2.90 -0.19
N SER A 12 -4.21 1.78 0.42
CA SER A 12 -3.76 0.61 -0.33
C SER A 12 -4.89 -0.03 -1.18
N PHE A 13 -6.17 0.24 -0.87
CA PHE A 13 -7.29 -0.37 -1.58
C PHE A 13 -7.36 0.04 -3.05
N TYR A 14 -6.81 1.19 -3.43
CA TYR A 14 -6.74 1.62 -4.83
C TYR A 14 -5.79 0.77 -5.69
N ALA A 15 -4.95 -0.07 -5.06
CA ALA A 15 -4.06 -1.00 -5.74
C ALA A 15 -4.60 -2.43 -5.82
N LEU A 16 -5.70 -2.73 -5.12
CA LEU A 16 -6.26 -4.08 -5.07
C LEU A 16 -7.00 -4.42 -6.37
N ASN A 17 -6.96 -5.70 -6.74
CA ASN A 17 -7.70 -6.20 -7.88
C ASN A 17 -9.21 -6.28 -7.56
N GLN A 18 -10.04 -6.58 -8.58
CA GLN A 18 -11.49 -6.61 -8.38
C GLN A 18 -11.95 -7.73 -7.44
N GLU A 19 -11.25 -8.87 -7.40
CA GLU A 19 -11.56 -10.02 -6.56
C GLU A 19 -11.29 -9.68 -5.09
N ASP A 20 -10.13 -9.12 -4.79
CA ASP A 20 -9.76 -8.66 -3.45
C ASP A 20 -10.73 -7.61 -2.92
N LEU A 21 -11.10 -6.65 -3.76
CA LEU A 21 -12.10 -5.65 -3.37
C LEU A 21 -13.48 -6.27 -3.14
N ALA A 22 -13.82 -7.38 -3.79
CA ALA A 22 -15.05 -8.12 -3.49
C ALA A 22 -14.93 -8.89 -2.17
N GLU A 23 -13.79 -9.51 -1.90
CA GLU A 23 -13.54 -10.20 -0.63
C GLU A 23 -13.58 -9.23 0.55
N LEU A 24 -13.09 -7.99 0.38
CA LEU A 24 -13.20 -6.95 1.41
C LEU A 24 -14.65 -6.52 1.71
N SER A 25 -15.63 -6.79 0.85
CA SER A 25 -17.04 -6.55 1.23
C SER A 25 -17.52 -7.52 2.31
N LYS A 26 -16.89 -8.68 2.47
CA LYS A 26 -17.19 -9.60 3.59
C LYS A 26 -16.76 -8.99 4.93
N LEU A 27 -15.68 -8.19 4.95
CA LEU A 27 -15.29 -7.44 6.14
C LEU A 27 -16.37 -6.41 6.51
N THR A 28 -16.97 -5.72 5.52
CA THR A 28 -18.09 -4.81 5.81
C THR A 28 -19.29 -5.55 6.41
N ASP A 29 -19.58 -6.77 5.96
CA ASP A 29 -20.67 -7.58 6.53
C ASP A 29 -20.38 -8.01 7.98
N ALA A 30 -19.13 -8.35 8.30
CA ALA A 30 -18.72 -8.71 9.66
C ALA A 30 -18.84 -7.53 10.65
N ILE A 31 -18.53 -6.32 10.18
CA ILE A 31 -18.71 -5.07 10.94
C ILE A 31 -20.21 -4.77 11.13
N ASP A 32 -21.00 -4.89 10.06
CA ASP A 32 -22.44 -4.62 10.09
C ASP A 32 -23.19 -5.56 11.05
N LYS A 33 -22.80 -6.84 11.10
CA LYS A 33 -23.30 -7.83 12.05
C LYS A 33 -22.78 -7.67 13.48
N GLN A 34 -22.04 -6.58 13.77
CA GLN A 34 -21.47 -6.25 15.07
C GLN A 34 -20.48 -7.28 15.65
N HIS A 35 -19.89 -8.13 14.82
CA HIS A 35 -18.79 -9.00 15.27
C HIS A 35 -17.50 -8.22 15.50
N ILE A 36 -17.37 -7.06 14.85
CA ILE A 36 -16.21 -6.17 14.92
C ILE A 36 -16.70 -4.75 15.18
N THR A 37 -16.08 -4.06 16.14
CA THR A 37 -16.21 -2.60 16.24
C THR A 37 -15.02 -1.98 15.51
N LEU A 38 -15.26 -1.50 14.30
CA LEU A 38 -14.26 -0.78 13.52
C LEU A 38 -14.16 0.67 14.02
N LEU A 39 -12.95 1.15 14.28
CA LEU A 39 -12.64 2.43 14.88
C LEU A 39 -11.85 3.30 13.90
N PHE A 40 -12.26 4.57 13.77
CA PHE A 40 -11.53 5.57 13.02
C PHE A 40 -11.59 6.91 13.72
N THR A 41 -10.52 7.69 13.63
CA THR A 41 -10.52 9.08 14.10
C THR A 41 -10.86 10.04 12.98
N ASP A 42 -11.19 11.28 13.35
CA ASP A 42 -11.27 12.40 12.39
C ASP A 42 -9.97 12.58 11.59
N GLN A 43 -8.83 12.37 12.25
CA GLN A 43 -7.52 12.48 11.63
C GLN A 43 -7.33 11.46 10.50
N ILE A 44 -7.75 10.20 10.69
CA ILE A 44 -7.69 9.16 9.64
C ILE A 44 -8.55 9.56 8.43
N ILE A 45 -9.76 10.06 8.67
CA ILE A 45 -10.68 10.46 7.60
C ILE A 45 -10.08 11.63 6.80
N ASP A 46 -9.57 12.64 7.50
CA ASP A 46 -8.98 13.81 6.85
C ASP A 46 -7.70 13.46 6.09
N GLU A 47 -6.86 12.60 6.65
CA GLU A 47 -5.64 12.14 6.00
C GLU A 47 -5.94 11.31 4.74
N PHE A 48 -6.92 10.41 4.81
CA PHE A 48 -7.39 9.68 3.64
C PHE A 48 -7.84 10.65 2.55
N ASN A 49 -8.64 11.66 2.89
CA ASN A 49 -9.13 12.65 1.92
C ASN A 49 -8.00 13.49 1.31
N ARG A 50 -6.99 13.90 2.09
CA ARG A 50 -5.82 14.65 1.59
C ARG A 50 -4.97 13.81 0.64
N ASN A 51 -4.74 12.54 0.96
CA ASN A 51 -3.79 11.69 0.25
C ASN A 51 -4.44 10.88 -0.89
N ARG A 52 -5.77 10.82 -0.96
CA ARG A 52 -6.52 10.05 -1.96
C ARG A 52 -6.11 10.37 -3.40
N GLU A 53 -6.11 11.65 -3.78
CA GLU A 53 -5.83 12.05 -5.16
C GLU A 53 -4.40 11.69 -5.58
N GLN A 54 -3.43 11.95 -4.69
CA GLN A 54 -2.04 11.58 -4.92
C GLN A 54 -1.88 10.07 -5.10
N ARG A 55 -2.56 9.26 -4.27
CA ARG A 55 -2.48 7.80 -4.36
C ARG A 55 -3.06 7.29 -5.67
N ILE A 56 -4.21 7.82 -6.10
CA ILE A 56 -4.85 7.46 -7.37
C ILE A 56 -4.01 7.93 -8.57
N ASP A 57 -3.45 9.14 -8.52
CA ASP A 57 -2.62 9.66 -9.60
C ASP A 57 -1.41 8.74 -9.83
N GLY A 58 -0.72 8.38 -8.74
CA GLY A 58 0.35 7.38 -8.78
C GLY A 58 -0.10 6.05 -9.38
N ALA A 59 -1.34 5.62 -9.10
CA ALA A 59 -1.91 4.36 -9.59
C ALA A 59 -2.19 4.30 -11.10
N ILE A 60 -2.51 5.43 -11.71
CA ILE A 60 -2.93 5.47 -13.12
C ILE A 60 -1.96 6.22 -14.02
N LYS A 61 -0.93 6.89 -13.49
CA LYS A 61 -0.01 7.76 -14.24
C LYS A 61 0.63 7.05 -15.44
N SER A 62 1.19 5.86 -15.24
CA SER A 62 1.85 5.10 -16.31
C SER A 62 0.85 4.68 -17.39
N PHE A 63 -0.32 4.19 -16.99
CA PHE A 63 -1.39 3.81 -17.90
C PHE A 63 -1.90 5.01 -18.70
N ARG A 64 -2.14 6.15 -18.05
CA ARG A 64 -2.63 7.39 -18.68
C ARG A 64 -1.68 7.91 -19.76
N ASN A 65 -0.38 7.82 -19.50
CA ASN A 65 0.67 8.31 -20.40
C ASN A 65 1.14 7.24 -21.40
N GLN A 66 0.56 6.04 -21.36
CA GLN A 66 0.94 4.95 -22.24
C GLN A 66 0.56 5.30 -23.68
N THR A 67 1.57 5.36 -24.55
CA THR A 67 1.43 5.58 -25.98
C THR A 67 2.14 4.46 -26.72
N PHE A 68 1.54 3.95 -27.79
CA PHE A 68 2.14 2.94 -28.65
C PHE A 68 2.35 3.54 -30.03
N ASN A 69 3.61 3.74 -30.42
CA ASN A 69 3.97 4.22 -31.75
C ASN A 69 4.98 3.27 -32.41
N PRO A 70 4.55 2.06 -32.81
CA PRO A 70 5.42 1.11 -33.49
C PRO A 70 5.86 1.67 -34.84
N GLN A 71 7.17 1.63 -35.11
CA GLN A 71 7.71 1.94 -36.43
C GLN A 71 7.75 0.67 -37.28
N PHE A 72 7.15 0.74 -38.46
CA PHE A 72 7.15 -0.35 -39.41
C PHE A 72 8.17 -0.07 -40.51
N PRO A 73 9.13 -0.98 -40.76
CA PRO A 73 10.03 -0.87 -41.90
C PRO A 73 9.26 -0.89 -43.21
N GLN A 74 9.81 -0.26 -44.26
CA GLN A 74 9.15 -0.18 -45.57
C GLN A 74 8.83 -1.56 -46.19
N LEU A 75 9.62 -2.59 -45.89
CA LEU A 75 9.36 -3.97 -46.34
C LEU A 75 8.02 -4.53 -45.84
N CYS A 76 7.46 -3.97 -44.76
CA CYS A 76 6.18 -4.42 -44.22
C CYS A 76 4.99 -3.93 -45.05
N GLU A 77 5.15 -2.91 -45.89
CA GLU A 77 4.06 -2.37 -46.73
C GLU A 77 3.59 -3.36 -47.80
N ASP A 78 4.43 -4.34 -48.15
CA ASP A 78 4.10 -5.38 -49.13
C ASP A 78 3.18 -6.49 -48.55
N TYR A 79 2.89 -6.45 -47.25
CA TYR A 79 2.16 -7.49 -46.52
C TYR A 79 0.81 -6.97 -46.01
N PRO A 80 -0.31 -7.63 -46.30
CA PRO A 80 -1.66 -7.18 -45.89
C PRO A 80 -1.84 -7.09 -44.37
N GLU A 81 -1.03 -7.81 -43.58
CA GLU A 81 -1.04 -7.79 -42.13
C GLU A 81 -0.75 -6.39 -41.55
N ILE A 82 -0.06 -5.51 -42.29
CA ILE A 82 0.27 -4.16 -41.84
C ILE A 82 -0.99 -3.33 -41.57
N GLU A 83 -2.03 -3.49 -42.38
CA GLU A 83 -3.30 -2.77 -42.21
C GLU A 83 -4.04 -3.27 -40.96
N LEU A 84 -4.04 -4.59 -40.72
CA LEU A 84 -4.63 -5.18 -39.51
C LEU A 84 -3.96 -4.65 -38.23
N LEU A 85 -2.63 -4.52 -38.26
CA LEU A 85 -1.86 -3.94 -37.15
C LEU A 85 -2.20 -2.46 -36.93
N ARG A 86 -2.27 -1.67 -38.01
CA ARG A 86 -2.65 -0.25 -37.95
C ARG A 86 -4.07 -0.06 -37.40
N GLU A 87 -5.03 -0.88 -37.84
CA GLU A 87 -6.41 -0.84 -37.34
C GLU A 87 -6.50 -1.24 -35.87
N SER A 88 -5.81 -2.30 -35.47
CA SER A 88 -5.75 -2.75 -34.07
C SER A 88 -5.17 -1.66 -33.16
N LEU A 89 -4.13 -0.96 -33.62
CA LEU A 89 -3.53 0.15 -32.89
C LEU A 89 -4.52 1.32 -32.73
N LYS A 90 -5.21 1.73 -33.79
CA LYS A 90 -6.26 2.75 -33.72
C LYS A 90 -7.38 2.36 -32.75
N GLN A 91 -7.78 1.09 -32.76
CA GLN A 91 -8.82 0.60 -31.86
C GLN A 91 -8.37 0.59 -30.40
N TYR A 92 -7.12 0.22 -30.14
CA TYR A 92 -6.50 0.32 -28.82
C TYR A 92 -6.50 1.79 -28.34
N GLU A 93 -5.99 2.73 -29.14
CA GLU A 93 -5.92 4.16 -28.77
C GLU A 93 -7.30 4.74 -28.43
N ARG A 94 -8.32 4.41 -29.22
CA ARG A 94 -9.71 4.81 -28.93
C ARG A 94 -10.21 4.23 -27.61
N SER A 95 -9.98 2.94 -27.38
CA SER A 95 -10.44 2.25 -26.16
C SER A 95 -9.70 2.75 -24.92
N HIS A 96 -8.40 3.00 -25.05
CA HIS A 96 -7.54 3.58 -24.03
C HIS A 96 -8.02 4.97 -23.62
N ALA A 97 -8.20 5.88 -24.58
CA ALA A 97 -8.70 7.23 -24.31
C ALA A 97 -10.08 7.22 -23.66
N ALA A 98 -10.99 6.35 -24.13
CA ALA A 98 -12.31 6.20 -23.54
C ALA A 98 -12.27 5.69 -22.09
N LEU A 99 -11.40 4.72 -21.79
CA LEU A 99 -11.22 4.18 -20.45
C LEU A 99 -10.60 5.22 -19.50
N VAL A 100 -9.55 5.92 -19.92
CA VAL A 100 -8.94 7.02 -19.15
C VAL A 100 -9.98 8.09 -18.82
N ALA A 101 -10.80 8.49 -19.81
CA ALA A 101 -11.87 9.46 -19.59
C ALA A 101 -12.94 8.95 -18.60
N ARG A 102 -13.33 7.68 -18.69
CA ARG A 102 -14.28 7.07 -17.76
C ARG A 102 -13.74 7.05 -16.33
N ILE A 103 -12.50 6.62 -16.15
CA ILE A 103 -11.86 6.58 -14.84
C ILE A 103 -11.75 8.01 -14.26
N ALA A 104 -11.43 9.02 -15.08
CA ALA A 104 -11.39 10.40 -14.63
C ALA A 104 -12.76 10.91 -14.11
N ILE A 105 -13.87 10.47 -14.72
CA ILE A 105 -15.22 10.75 -14.23
C ILE A 105 -15.42 10.09 -12.86
N ASP A 106 -15.07 8.81 -12.72
CA ASP A 106 -15.24 8.07 -11.46
C ASP A 106 -14.37 8.62 -10.33
N ILE A 107 -13.14 9.06 -10.63
CA ILE A 107 -12.23 9.70 -9.67
C ILE A 107 -12.87 10.98 -9.11
N LYS A 108 -13.40 11.84 -10.00
CA LYS A 108 -14.07 13.10 -9.63
C LYS A 108 -15.36 12.87 -8.85
N ALA A 109 -16.13 11.87 -9.25
CA ALA A 109 -17.38 11.50 -8.58
C ALA A 109 -17.16 10.74 -7.25
N LYS A 110 -15.91 10.31 -6.96
CA LYS A 110 -15.58 9.43 -5.82
C LYS A 110 -16.38 8.12 -5.84
N THR A 111 -16.49 7.51 -7.02
CA THR A 111 -17.32 6.32 -7.28
C THR A 111 -16.53 5.08 -7.64
N LEU A 112 -15.19 5.11 -7.55
CA LEU A 112 -14.37 3.92 -7.75
C LEU A 112 -14.78 2.82 -6.77
N LYS A 113 -14.55 1.55 -7.12
CA LYS A 113 -14.91 0.44 -6.22
C LYS A 113 -14.26 0.58 -4.83
N ALA A 114 -12.99 0.98 -4.79
CA ALA A 114 -12.29 1.29 -3.55
C ALA A 114 -12.94 2.44 -2.75
N ASP A 115 -13.38 3.52 -3.42
CA ASP A 115 -14.09 4.62 -2.77
C ASP A 115 -15.33 4.12 -2.04
N ARG A 116 -16.14 3.29 -2.71
CA ARG A 116 -17.40 2.79 -2.16
C ARG A 116 -17.17 1.92 -0.93
N ILE A 117 -16.13 1.08 -0.95
CA ILE A 117 -15.78 0.23 0.18
C ILE A 117 -15.31 1.07 1.37
N VAL A 118 -14.37 1.99 1.16
CA VAL A 118 -13.88 2.87 2.25
C VAL A 118 -15.00 3.72 2.82
N GLN A 119 -15.88 4.29 1.98
CA GLN A 119 -17.06 5.02 2.45
C GLN A 119 -18.01 4.13 3.25
N SER A 120 -18.17 2.86 2.87
CA SER A 120 -18.97 1.90 3.64
C SER A 120 -18.32 1.62 5.00
N LEU A 121 -17.01 1.43 5.05
CA LEU A 121 -16.26 1.24 6.30
C LEU A 121 -16.40 2.46 7.22
N PHE A 122 -16.24 3.69 6.71
CA PHE A 122 -16.43 4.91 7.51
C PHE A 122 -17.87 5.10 7.99
N ARG A 123 -18.87 4.64 7.23
CA ARG A 123 -20.28 4.69 7.64
C ARG A 123 -20.59 3.68 8.74
N LEU A 124 -20.03 2.48 8.65
CA LEU A 124 -20.28 1.39 9.58
C LEU A 124 -19.41 1.47 10.85
N GLY A 125 -18.21 2.04 10.73
CA GLY A 125 -17.27 2.20 11.84
C GLY A 125 -17.70 3.25 12.85
N LYS A 126 -17.29 3.06 14.10
CA LYS A 126 -17.39 4.06 15.16
C LYS A 126 -16.34 5.14 14.93
N ARG A 127 -16.82 6.36 14.69
CA ARG A 127 -16.01 7.57 14.55
C ARG A 127 -15.62 8.11 15.93
N LEU A 128 -14.32 8.33 16.14
CA LEU A 128 -13.72 8.87 17.36
C LEU A 128 -13.28 10.32 17.11
N THR A 129 -14.04 11.27 17.64
CA THR A 129 -13.76 12.69 17.49
C THR A 129 -12.90 13.18 18.66
N PRO A 130 -11.66 13.64 18.44
CA PRO A 130 -10.79 14.11 19.51
C PRO A 130 -11.37 15.37 20.16
N ASN A 131 -11.57 15.32 21.47
CA ASN A 131 -11.88 16.50 22.27
C ASN A 131 -10.60 17.31 22.60
N SER A 132 -10.75 18.48 23.21
CA SER A 132 -9.60 19.33 23.57
C SER A 132 -8.58 18.62 24.47
N THR A 133 -9.05 17.78 25.39
CA THR A 133 -8.17 17.02 26.30
C THR A 133 -7.33 16.01 25.53
N VAL A 134 -7.92 15.28 24.58
CA VAL A 134 -7.18 14.36 23.69
C VAL A 134 -6.12 15.11 22.88
N LEU A 135 -6.47 16.26 22.31
CA LEU A 135 -5.52 17.09 21.55
C LEU A 135 -4.36 17.59 22.41
N ASP A 136 -4.63 17.99 23.65
CA ASP A 136 -3.59 18.45 24.58
C ASP A 136 -2.69 17.30 25.03
N ARG A 137 -3.23 16.10 25.27
CA ARG A 137 -2.42 14.89 25.53
C ARG A 137 -1.54 14.53 24.34
N ALA A 138 -2.06 14.62 23.11
CA ALA A 138 -1.28 14.37 21.90
C ALA A 138 -0.11 15.35 21.74
N ARG A 139 -0.36 16.66 21.97
CA ARG A 139 0.68 17.69 21.95
C ARG A 139 1.73 17.46 23.03
N PHE A 140 1.29 17.12 24.24
CA PHE A 140 2.19 16.85 25.35
C PHE A 140 3.07 15.62 25.08
N ARG A 141 2.48 14.52 24.60
CA ARG A 141 3.19 13.30 24.17
C ARG A 141 4.32 13.63 23.20
N MET A 142 4.01 14.39 22.16
CA MET A 142 5.02 14.85 21.20
C MET A 142 6.08 15.74 21.86
N GLY A 143 5.67 16.68 22.71
CA GLY A 143 6.57 17.62 23.37
C GLY A 143 7.59 16.98 24.31
N ILE A 144 7.28 15.81 24.88
CA ILE A 144 8.21 15.05 25.73
C ILE A 144 8.91 13.89 24.99
N GLY A 145 8.69 13.76 23.68
CA GLY A 145 9.35 12.75 22.85
C GLY A 145 8.80 11.34 22.98
N ASN A 146 7.56 11.17 23.45
CA ASN A 146 6.92 9.86 23.51
C ASN A 146 6.33 9.49 22.13
N PRO A 147 6.48 8.23 21.66
CA PRO A 147 5.83 7.75 20.43
C PRO A 147 4.30 7.62 20.62
N PRO A 148 3.49 7.46 19.56
CA PRO A 148 3.88 7.44 18.15
C PRO A 148 3.97 8.87 17.57
N GLY A 149 4.76 9.00 16.52
CA GLY A 149 4.92 10.24 15.75
C GLY A 149 6.35 10.81 15.75
N LYS A 150 6.61 11.69 14.79
CA LYS A 150 7.87 12.42 14.60
C LYS A 150 7.67 13.92 14.75
N ASN A 151 8.76 14.65 14.98
CA ASN A 151 8.75 16.12 15.02
C ASN A 151 8.03 16.67 13.76
N ASN A 152 6.99 17.48 13.97
CA ASN A 152 6.07 18.09 13.00
C ASN A 152 4.85 17.29 12.51
N SER A 153 4.61 16.05 12.97
CA SER A 153 3.34 15.33 12.72
C SER A 153 2.64 14.97 14.01
N LEU A 154 1.44 15.53 14.22
CA LEU A 154 0.60 15.24 15.39
C LEU A 154 -0.43 14.12 15.12
N GLY A 155 -0.53 13.64 13.88
CA GLY A 155 -1.58 12.75 13.44
C GLY A 155 -1.62 11.44 14.23
N ASP A 156 -0.48 10.76 14.33
CA ASP A 156 -0.38 9.49 15.05
C ASP A 156 -0.60 9.64 16.55
N ALA A 157 -0.07 10.72 17.13
CA ALA A 157 -0.32 11.04 18.52
C ALA A 157 -1.83 11.26 18.79
N ILE A 158 -2.55 11.93 17.89
CA ILE A 158 -4.01 12.10 18.00
C ILE A 158 -4.72 10.75 17.88
N ASN A 159 -4.36 9.93 16.89
CA ASN A 159 -4.93 8.61 16.69
C ASN A 159 -4.80 7.75 17.94
N TRP A 160 -3.59 7.67 18.48
CA TRP A 160 -3.30 6.90 19.68
C TRP A 160 -4.03 7.42 20.92
N GLU A 161 -4.04 8.74 21.14
CA GLU A 161 -4.72 9.33 22.29
C GLU A 161 -6.24 9.19 22.22
N CYS A 162 -6.84 9.18 21.02
CA CYS A 162 -8.25 8.84 20.83
C CYS A 162 -8.53 7.38 21.23
N LEU A 163 -7.72 6.43 20.77
CA LEU A 163 -7.87 5.01 21.11
C LEU A 163 -7.76 4.78 22.62
N LEU A 164 -6.80 5.47 23.27
CA LEU A 164 -6.66 5.45 24.72
C LEU A 164 -7.82 6.13 25.46
N ASP A 165 -8.54 7.07 24.86
CA ASP A 165 -9.70 7.70 25.51
C ASP A 165 -10.96 6.82 25.39
N GLU A 166 -11.18 6.26 24.21
CA GLU A 166 -12.48 5.73 23.80
C GLU A 166 -12.65 4.23 24.02
N ILE A 167 -11.57 3.45 24.01
CA ILE A 167 -11.65 1.99 24.17
C ILE A 167 -11.73 1.65 25.67
N PRO A 168 -12.74 0.91 26.14
CA PRO A 168 -12.80 0.46 27.54
C PRO A 168 -11.63 -0.47 27.91
N ALA A 169 -11.32 -0.55 29.20
CA ALA A 169 -10.40 -1.58 29.70
C ALA A 169 -11.03 -2.97 29.54
N GLY A 170 -10.20 -3.99 29.29
CA GLY A 170 -10.65 -5.37 29.11
C GLY A 170 -11.03 -5.77 27.68
N GLU A 171 -10.97 -4.85 26.70
CA GLU A 171 -11.17 -5.18 25.28
C GLU A 171 -9.85 -5.23 24.49
N ASP A 172 -9.65 -6.32 23.75
CA ASP A 172 -8.50 -6.47 22.85
C ASP A 172 -8.61 -5.56 21.63
N LEU A 173 -7.47 -4.94 21.28
CA LEU A 173 -7.33 -4.05 20.13
C LEU A 173 -6.57 -4.76 19.01
N TYR A 174 -7.19 -4.86 17.85
CA TYR A 174 -6.58 -5.31 16.62
C TYR A 174 -6.14 -4.08 15.85
N PHE A 175 -4.84 -3.90 15.68
CA PHE A 175 -4.24 -2.70 15.14
C PHE A 175 -3.60 -3.01 13.80
N ILE A 176 -4.14 -2.43 12.73
CA ILE A 176 -3.63 -2.63 11.36
C ILE A 176 -2.98 -1.35 10.86
N THR A 177 -1.65 -1.35 10.76
CA THR A 177 -0.87 -0.24 10.19
C THR A 177 0.41 -0.75 9.55
N GLY A 178 0.81 -0.13 8.43
CA GLY A 178 2.14 -0.27 7.86
C GLY A 178 3.11 0.86 8.26
N ASP A 179 2.71 1.74 9.20
CA ASP A 179 3.51 2.88 9.62
C ASP A 179 4.51 2.47 10.71
N LYS A 180 5.79 2.82 10.47
CA LYS A 180 6.90 2.53 11.35
C LYS A 180 6.84 3.31 12.66
N ASP A 181 6.07 4.39 12.73
CA ASP A 181 5.93 5.19 13.95
C ASP A 181 5.25 4.43 15.09
N TYR A 182 4.56 3.31 14.78
CA TYR A 182 4.01 2.37 15.75
C TYR A 182 4.87 1.12 15.96
N CYS A 183 5.95 0.93 15.19
CA CYS A 183 6.77 -0.27 15.22
C CYS A 183 7.90 -0.20 16.26
N SER A 184 8.43 -1.37 16.61
CA SER A 184 9.63 -1.49 17.42
C SER A 184 10.86 -0.99 16.67
N ALA A 185 11.75 -0.28 17.36
CA ALA A 185 13.04 0.12 16.79
C ALA A 185 13.97 -1.07 16.51
N LEU A 186 13.69 -2.25 17.07
CA LEU A 186 14.47 -3.48 16.87
C LEU A 186 13.94 -4.33 15.71
N SER A 187 12.67 -4.20 15.38
CA SER A 187 12.00 -5.00 14.35
C SER A 187 10.78 -4.26 13.85
N ASP A 188 10.78 -3.92 12.56
CA ASP A 188 9.62 -3.32 11.93
C ASP A 188 8.39 -4.24 12.04
N ASP A 189 8.56 -5.56 12.15
CA ASP A 189 7.46 -6.53 12.23
C ASP A 189 6.82 -6.64 13.62
N GLU A 190 7.35 -5.94 14.61
CA GLU A 190 6.84 -5.91 15.98
C GLU A 190 6.27 -4.54 16.32
N PHE A 191 5.25 -4.52 17.18
CA PHE A 191 4.70 -3.27 17.70
C PHE A 191 5.68 -2.64 18.70
N SER A 192 5.64 -1.32 18.83
CA SER A 192 6.48 -0.58 19.78
C SER A 192 6.26 -1.06 21.22
N ASP A 193 7.31 -1.52 21.87
CA ASP A 193 7.28 -1.98 23.26
C ASP A 193 6.78 -0.89 24.23
N PHE A 194 7.12 0.37 23.95
CA PHE A 194 6.63 1.52 24.71
C PHE A 194 5.09 1.62 24.65
N LEU A 195 4.54 1.48 23.44
CA LEU A 195 3.10 1.57 23.21
C LEU A 195 2.36 0.35 23.77
N LEU A 196 2.94 -0.85 23.64
CA LEU A 196 2.40 -2.06 24.26
C LEU A 196 2.33 -1.92 25.79
N THR A 197 3.42 -1.49 26.42
CA THR A 197 3.48 -1.29 27.87
C THR A 197 2.49 -0.24 28.33
N GLU A 198 2.36 0.87 27.59
CA GLU A 198 1.37 1.90 27.89
C GLU A 198 -0.06 1.36 27.79
N TRP A 199 -0.35 0.61 26.71
CA TRP A 199 -1.65 0.02 26.46
C TRP A 199 -2.03 -0.97 27.57
N GLU A 200 -1.16 -1.93 27.87
CA GLU A 200 -1.38 -2.92 28.92
C GLU A 200 -1.62 -2.25 30.27
N ARG A 201 -0.83 -1.21 30.61
CA ARG A 201 -1.01 -0.46 31.86
C ARG A 201 -2.35 0.26 31.93
N LYS A 202 -2.83 0.85 30.83
CA LYS A 202 -4.06 1.68 30.81
C LYS A 202 -5.33 0.87 30.55
N LYS A 203 -5.23 -0.22 29.78
CA LYS A 203 -6.37 -0.99 29.25
C LYS A 203 -6.41 -2.43 29.75
N GLN A 204 -5.32 -2.93 30.33
CA GLN A 204 -5.23 -4.29 30.88
C GLN A 204 -5.53 -5.38 29.83
N THR A 205 -5.21 -5.09 28.56
CA THR A 205 -5.39 -6.00 27.42
C THR A 205 -4.20 -5.97 26.48
N LYS A 206 -4.26 -6.80 25.45
CA LYS A 206 -3.20 -6.92 24.45
C LYS A 206 -3.60 -6.18 23.17
N ILE A 207 -2.56 -5.78 22.43
CA ILE A 207 -2.69 -5.34 21.05
C ILE A 207 -2.31 -6.51 20.15
N HIS A 208 -3.20 -6.86 19.22
CA HIS A 208 -2.93 -7.76 18.11
C HIS A 208 -2.52 -6.92 16.92
N PHE A 209 -1.21 -6.87 16.66
CA PHE A 209 -0.63 -6.04 15.61
C PHE A 209 -0.58 -6.79 14.27
N TYR A 210 -1.04 -6.12 13.22
CA TYR A 210 -0.92 -6.59 11.85
C TYR A 210 -0.40 -5.48 10.95
N LYS A 211 0.58 -5.80 10.12
CA LYS A 211 1.01 -4.90 9.05
C LYS A 211 0.03 -4.82 7.87
N ARG A 212 -0.69 -5.92 7.66
CA ARG A 212 -1.52 -6.11 6.47
C ARG A 212 -2.91 -6.52 6.86
N LEU A 213 -3.88 -5.91 6.17
CA LEU A 213 -5.27 -6.33 6.23
C LEU A 213 -5.43 -7.80 5.82
N SER A 214 -4.62 -8.29 4.88
CA SER A 214 -4.67 -9.69 4.45
C SER A 214 -4.19 -10.68 5.49
N SER A 215 -3.18 -10.33 6.29
CA SER A 215 -2.76 -11.17 7.42
C SER A 215 -3.85 -11.25 8.48
N PHE A 216 -4.47 -10.11 8.80
CA PHE A 216 -5.61 -10.04 9.71
C PHE A 216 -6.79 -10.88 9.20
N CYS A 217 -7.22 -10.68 7.95
CA CYS A 217 -8.31 -11.45 7.35
C CYS A 217 -8.00 -12.95 7.36
N LYS A 218 -6.79 -13.37 6.96
CA LYS A 218 -6.42 -14.79 6.94
C LYS A 218 -6.53 -15.46 8.32
N GLU A 219 -6.18 -14.74 9.39
CA GLU A 219 -6.18 -15.28 10.75
C GLU A 219 -7.56 -15.23 11.40
N GLN A 220 -8.25 -14.10 11.28
CA GLN A 220 -9.51 -13.84 11.98
C GLN A 220 -10.76 -14.19 11.16
N PHE A 221 -10.63 -14.20 9.83
CA PHE A 221 -11.69 -14.48 8.87
C PHE A 221 -11.18 -15.35 7.71
N PRO A 222 -10.79 -16.62 7.95
CA PRO A 222 -10.17 -17.47 6.93
C PRO A 222 -11.00 -17.66 5.65
N GLU A 223 -12.31 -17.42 5.72
CA GLU A 223 -13.26 -17.40 4.59
C GLU A 223 -13.13 -16.17 3.67
N ILE A 224 -12.40 -15.13 4.12
CA ILE A 224 -12.01 -13.97 3.32
C ILE A 224 -10.65 -14.28 2.69
N ALA A 225 -10.68 -14.70 1.42
CA ALA A 225 -9.51 -15.16 0.69
C ALA A 225 -9.02 -14.08 -0.27
N LEU A 226 -8.17 -13.17 0.20
CA LEU A 226 -7.56 -12.16 -0.67
C LEU A 226 -6.55 -12.80 -1.64
N ALA A 227 -6.89 -12.79 -2.92
CA ALA A 227 -6.11 -13.31 -4.03
C ALA A 227 -4.76 -12.59 -4.23
N SER A 228 -4.63 -11.32 -3.81
CA SER A 228 -3.39 -10.49 -3.94
C SER A 228 -2.11 -11.12 -3.36
N VAL A 229 -2.21 -12.11 -2.47
CA VAL A 229 -1.03 -12.85 -1.99
C VAL A 229 -0.38 -13.65 -3.12
N ARG A 230 -1.17 -14.13 -4.09
CA ARG A 230 -0.67 -14.85 -5.29
C ARG A 230 -0.18 -13.89 -6.37
N ASP A 231 -0.84 -12.74 -6.55
CA ASP A 231 -0.48 -11.75 -7.58
C ASP A 231 0.89 -11.12 -7.35
N LYS A 232 1.27 -10.84 -6.08
CA LYS A 232 2.61 -10.33 -5.75
C LYS A 232 3.71 -11.31 -6.17
N GLU A 233 3.50 -12.59 -5.96
CA GLU A 233 4.48 -13.62 -6.33
C GLU A 233 4.63 -13.73 -7.85
N PHE A 234 3.53 -13.60 -8.60
CA PHE A 234 3.58 -13.51 -10.06
C PHE A 234 4.31 -12.27 -10.55
N LEU A 235 4.07 -11.10 -9.94
CA LEU A 235 4.77 -9.87 -10.31
C LEU A 235 6.27 -9.91 -10.02
N ILE A 236 6.67 -10.51 -8.89
CA ILE A 236 8.08 -10.75 -8.59
C ILE A 236 8.68 -11.72 -9.61
N ARG A 237 7.96 -12.78 -9.97
CA ARG A 237 8.39 -13.72 -11.02
C ARG A 237 8.51 -13.03 -12.39
N ASP A 238 7.59 -12.15 -12.74
CA ASP A 238 7.62 -11.39 -14.00
C ASP A 238 8.79 -10.41 -14.02
N LEU A 239 9.11 -9.78 -12.88
CA LEU A 239 10.30 -8.95 -12.72
C LEU A 239 11.58 -9.77 -12.90
N VAL A 240 11.69 -10.91 -12.22
CA VAL A 240 12.84 -11.83 -12.29
C VAL A 240 13.07 -12.31 -13.73
N ASN A 241 11.99 -12.65 -14.44
CA ASN A 241 12.04 -13.18 -15.81
C ASN A 241 11.86 -12.09 -16.88
N SER A 242 12.00 -10.81 -16.53
CA SER A 242 11.75 -9.72 -17.48
C SER A 242 12.71 -9.79 -18.66
N HIS A 243 12.14 -9.67 -19.88
CA HIS A 243 12.87 -9.69 -21.15
C HIS A 243 12.95 -8.32 -21.83
N SER A 244 12.38 -7.27 -21.23
CA SER A 244 12.45 -5.90 -21.76
C SER A 244 12.35 -4.85 -20.67
N ILE A 245 12.89 -3.65 -20.91
CA ILE A 245 12.76 -2.48 -20.02
C ILE A 245 11.29 -2.15 -19.75
N ALA A 246 10.43 -2.19 -20.78
CA ALA A 246 9.00 -1.91 -20.63
C ALA A 246 8.29 -2.93 -19.71
N ALA A 247 8.63 -4.22 -19.83
CA ALA A 247 8.09 -5.26 -18.95
C ALA A 247 8.58 -5.09 -17.50
N THR A 248 9.86 -4.74 -17.32
CA THR A 248 10.42 -4.39 -16.00
C THR A 248 9.68 -3.22 -15.37
N GLN A 249 9.55 -2.10 -16.09
CA GLN A 249 8.87 -0.91 -15.60
C GLN A 249 7.40 -1.20 -15.27
N ALA A 250 6.71 -2.00 -16.08
CA ALA A 250 5.33 -2.40 -15.81
C ALA A 250 5.20 -3.30 -14.56
N ALA A 251 6.11 -4.27 -14.38
CA ALA A 251 6.14 -5.11 -13.19
C ALA A 251 6.46 -4.27 -11.94
N ILE A 252 7.46 -3.40 -12.00
CA ILE A 252 7.85 -2.53 -10.89
C ILE A 252 6.77 -1.50 -10.58
N ALA A 253 6.12 -0.91 -11.58
CA ALA A 253 5.00 0.01 -11.36
C ALA A 253 3.83 -0.66 -10.65
N LYS A 254 3.63 -1.98 -10.83
CA LYS A 254 2.65 -2.74 -10.06
C LYS A 254 3.17 -3.15 -8.69
N LEU A 255 4.46 -3.50 -8.59
CA LEU A 255 5.11 -3.86 -7.33
C LEU A 255 5.20 -2.67 -6.37
N SER A 256 5.37 -1.45 -6.88
CA SER A 256 5.47 -0.22 -6.10
C SER A 256 4.16 0.16 -5.40
N TYR A 257 3.04 -0.47 -5.76
CA TYR A 257 1.83 -0.36 -4.97
C TYR A 257 1.88 -1.10 -3.63
N TYR A 258 2.76 -2.10 -3.53
CA TYR A 258 2.99 -2.83 -2.30
C TYR A 258 4.15 -2.18 -1.55
N SER A 259 3.89 -1.77 -0.32
CA SER A 259 4.89 -1.20 0.58
C SER A 259 5.73 -2.25 1.31
N GLU A 260 5.36 -3.53 1.23
CA GLU A 260 5.94 -4.56 2.09
C GLU A 260 6.21 -5.87 1.37
N PHE A 261 7.36 -6.47 1.65
CA PHE A 261 7.84 -7.70 1.06
C PHE A 261 8.34 -8.62 2.17
N THR A 262 8.18 -9.94 2.02
CA THR A 262 8.83 -10.89 2.94
C THR A 262 10.34 -10.88 2.71
N ALA A 263 11.13 -11.33 3.68
CA ALA A 263 12.59 -11.46 3.50
C ALA A 263 12.96 -12.25 2.23
N ALA A 264 12.25 -13.34 1.93
CA ALA A 264 12.46 -14.12 0.70
C ALA A 264 12.14 -13.32 -0.57
N GLN A 265 11.05 -12.53 -0.56
CA GLN A 265 10.65 -11.69 -1.67
C GLN A 265 11.63 -10.54 -1.90
N VAL A 266 12.10 -9.89 -0.83
CA VAL A 266 13.12 -8.83 -0.89
C VAL A 266 14.40 -9.38 -1.53
N ASN A 267 14.90 -10.52 -1.05
CA ASN A 267 16.09 -11.15 -1.62
C ASN A 267 15.89 -11.52 -3.09
N THR A 268 14.70 -11.98 -3.47
CA THR A 268 14.39 -12.30 -4.87
C THR A 268 14.35 -11.05 -5.76
N ILE A 269 13.76 -9.95 -5.29
CA ILE A 269 13.72 -8.68 -6.00
C ILE A 269 15.12 -8.09 -6.17
N VAL A 270 15.92 -8.07 -5.11
CA VAL A 270 17.31 -7.55 -5.16
C VAL A 270 18.17 -8.45 -6.04
N ALA A 271 18.04 -9.77 -5.96
CA ALA A 271 18.72 -10.69 -6.86
C ALA A 271 18.38 -10.40 -8.33
N ALA A 272 17.11 -10.14 -8.66
CA ALA A 272 16.73 -9.73 -10.01
C ALA A 272 17.36 -8.39 -10.40
N ALA A 273 17.41 -7.42 -9.49
CA ALA A 273 17.97 -6.09 -9.74
C ALA A 273 19.48 -6.08 -9.97
N ILE A 274 20.23 -7.08 -9.47
CA ILE A 274 21.68 -7.21 -9.69
C ILE A 274 22.04 -8.15 -10.85
N SER A 275 21.18 -9.13 -11.17
CA SER A 275 21.52 -10.21 -12.13
C SER A 275 20.75 -10.14 -13.45
N ASN A 276 19.54 -9.59 -13.48
CA ASN A 276 18.78 -9.44 -14.71
C ASN A 276 19.17 -8.14 -15.42
N ARG A 277 19.82 -8.27 -16.57
CA ARG A 277 20.33 -7.16 -17.39
C ARG A 277 19.26 -6.11 -17.74
N GLN A 278 18.02 -6.52 -17.99
CA GLN A 278 16.92 -5.59 -18.29
C GLN A 278 16.53 -4.77 -17.06
N VAL A 279 16.60 -5.38 -15.87
CA VAL A 279 16.31 -4.69 -14.60
C VAL A 279 17.44 -3.73 -14.25
N VAL A 280 18.69 -4.16 -14.35
CA VAL A 280 19.89 -3.31 -14.17
C VAL A 280 19.83 -2.08 -15.07
N TRP A 281 19.52 -2.26 -16.36
CA TRP A 281 19.40 -1.15 -17.31
C TRP A 281 18.22 -0.22 -17.06
N SER A 282 17.22 -0.68 -16.32
CA SER A 282 16.07 0.15 -15.96
C SER A 282 16.32 0.99 -14.70
N ILE A 283 17.45 0.82 -14.00
CA ILE A 283 17.77 1.57 -12.76
C ILE A 283 17.85 3.08 -13.00
N GLU A 284 18.14 3.51 -14.23
CA GLU A 284 18.18 4.94 -14.54
C GLU A 284 16.78 5.61 -14.47
N ASP A 285 15.72 4.82 -14.64
CA ASP A 285 14.34 5.26 -14.51
C ASP A 285 14.01 5.65 -13.07
N GLU A 286 13.36 6.80 -12.89
CA GLU A 286 13.04 7.36 -11.58
C GLU A 286 12.13 6.45 -10.75
N LEU A 287 11.12 5.83 -11.37
CA LEU A 287 10.18 4.94 -10.68
C LEU A 287 10.90 3.66 -10.22
N VAL A 288 11.74 3.10 -11.10
CA VAL A 288 12.49 1.88 -10.80
C VAL A 288 13.52 2.12 -9.70
N ARG A 289 14.29 3.21 -9.80
CA ARG A 289 15.24 3.60 -8.77
C ARG A 289 14.56 3.82 -7.43
N ASN A 290 13.49 4.62 -7.39
CA ASN A 290 12.78 4.92 -6.15
C ASN A 290 12.19 3.67 -5.51
N PHE A 291 11.64 2.75 -6.31
CA PHE A 291 11.16 1.47 -5.81
C PHE A 291 12.29 0.64 -5.20
N LEU A 292 13.39 0.44 -5.92
CA LEU A 292 14.51 -0.38 -5.44
C LEU A 292 15.19 0.25 -4.21
N SER A 293 15.42 1.56 -4.20
CA SER A 293 15.93 2.28 -3.02
C SER A 293 14.98 2.13 -1.83
N SER A 294 13.66 2.25 -2.04
CA SER A 294 12.68 2.04 -0.97
C SER A 294 12.70 0.61 -0.42
N VAL A 295 12.76 -0.40 -1.30
CA VAL A 295 12.83 -1.81 -0.90
C VAL A 295 14.13 -2.09 -0.15
N VAL A 296 15.28 -1.62 -0.63
CA VAL A 296 16.58 -1.83 0.02
C VAL A 296 16.63 -1.11 1.37
N ALA A 297 16.30 0.18 1.41
CA ALA A 297 16.34 0.98 2.65
C ALA A 297 15.44 0.42 3.74
N THR A 298 14.28 -0.13 3.37
CA THR A 298 13.32 -0.71 4.31
C THR A 298 13.76 -2.08 4.82
N ASN A 299 14.63 -2.80 4.10
CA ASN A 299 14.88 -4.23 4.34
C ASN A 299 16.38 -4.60 4.41
N LYS A 300 17.29 -3.64 4.66
CA LYS A 300 18.75 -3.86 4.70
C LYS A 300 19.15 -5.06 5.59
N GLN A 301 18.48 -5.22 6.73
CA GLN A 301 18.73 -6.28 7.70
C GLN A 301 18.46 -7.71 7.19
N TYR A 302 17.69 -7.86 6.11
CA TYR A 302 17.33 -9.15 5.53
C TYR A 302 18.15 -9.52 4.28
N LEU A 303 18.98 -8.59 3.80
CA LEU A 303 19.79 -8.79 2.60
C LEU A 303 21.14 -9.41 2.96
N ASP A 304 21.61 -10.34 2.15
CA ASP A 304 22.98 -10.83 2.31
C ASP A 304 23.98 -9.68 2.00
N PRO A 305 25.13 -9.64 2.70
CA PRO A 305 26.08 -8.52 2.57
C PRO A 305 26.59 -8.30 1.15
N ALA A 306 26.70 -9.35 0.33
CA ALA A 306 27.21 -9.24 -1.04
C ALA A 306 26.16 -8.61 -1.96
N SER A 307 24.91 -9.05 -1.86
CA SER A 307 23.80 -8.45 -2.62
C SER A 307 23.52 -7.01 -2.20
N LEU A 308 23.61 -6.69 -0.90
CA LEU A 308 23.45 -5.33 -0.39
C LEU A 308 24.50 -4.39 -0.99
N THR A 309 25.78 -4.78 -0.94
CA THR A 309 26.88 -3.98 -1.52
C THR A 309 26.70 -3.80 -3.03
N ALA A 310 26.28 -4.85 -3.74
CA ALA A 310 26.08 -4.80 -5.18
C ALA A 310 24.94 -3.86 -5.58
N ILE A 311 23.80 -3.89 -4.87
CA ILE A 311 22.65 -3.04 -5.20
C ILE A 311 22.87 -1.58 -4.78
N GLU A 312 23.52 -1.32 -3.64
CA GLU A 312 23.89 0.03 -3.21
C GLU A 312 24.85 0.70 -4.21
N GLY A 313 25.82 -0.06 -4.74
CA GLY A 313 26.72 0.39 -5.80
C GLY A 313 26.01 0.73 -7.11
N LEU A 314 24.93 0.02 -7.45
CA LEU A 314 24.11 0.31 -8.64
C LEU A 314 23.17 1.51 -8.44
N LEU A 315 22.69 1.73 -7.21
CA LEU A 315 21.80 2.86 -6.88
C LEU A 315 22.56 4.17 -6.64
N GLY A 316 23.89 4.11 -6.50
CA GLY A 316 24.72 5.28 -6.21
C GLY A 316 24.62 5.75 -4.76
N GLU A 317 24.15 4.87 -3.87
CA GLU A 317 24.09 5.08 -2.43
C GLU A 317 25.37 4.53 -1.80
N SER A 318 26.46 5.30 -1.85
CA SER A 318 27.72 5.00 -1.16
C SER A 318 27.86 5.78 0.15
#